data_AF-A0A1V0U337-F1
#
_entry.id   AF-A0A1V0U337-F1
#
_cell.length_a   1.000
_cell.length_b   1.000
_cell.length_c   1.000
_cell.angle_alpha   90.00
_cell.angle_beta   90.00
_cell.angle_gamma   90.00
#
_symmetry.space_group_name_H-M   'P 1'
#
loop_
_entity.id
_entity.type
_entity.pdbx_description
1 polymer ?
#
loop_
_entity_poly.entity_id
_entity_poly.type
_entity_poly.pdbx_seq_one_letter_code
_entity_poly.pdbx_strand_id
1 'polypeptide(L)'
;MRRGTHTGIAATAALAMVALLPGTVGVASADDVPAYEMAPGATPITGKPGTDEAPRLEPGLHTDHIERNEKKFYEVKLDAKSSTYFSVVAAPRPGTKVEQYKDRLTVKVQDASGNTCSAERSQSFHAGGTAYPIGDYASRDIGGAGTQCKAAGLYYVVVTREGSPTSGPAAWPIELGYAQEPPVKGTVPTAPGTDGSRTTTPAPRDDTDKRPVRGGTGFNDAGRVDTGVWRDRIMPGETRFYRVPVTWGQRLNLTADLPNAAKPGTTRFVADALGLNVFNPARGVVISDNFVMYEGQGAQAKEFTAPVDYGNRFGITESAKAMRFPGWYYLEVTLNAEARSYFPKGADLTLRVDVKGAAKAGPTYAGPAPRFTDTDPDGGMAPDSQEAESGTLRVVAYGGIGTGVALLTGLGAWTLVARRKAAGAAAVPGASGAAGRLPYEAQQPTQPRPPQQGGGGQQFGPPQG
;
A
#
# COMPACT_ATOMS: atom_id res chain seq x y z
N MET A 1 68.16 58.02 -21.80
CA MET A 1 67.33 57.00 -22.51
C MET A 1 66.88 55.95 -21.51
N ARG A 2 65.80 55.18 -21.82
CA ARG A 2 65.42 53.82 -21.33
C ARG A 2 65.80 53.42 -19.89
N ARG A 3 64.80 53.26 -19.00
CA ARG A 3 64.11 51.99 -18.63
C ARG A 3 64.93 51.04 -17.74
N GLY A 4 64.35 50.62 -16.61
CA GLY A 4 64.81 49.50 -15.78
C GLY A 4 63.99 49.39 -14.49
N THR A 5 63.15 48.36 -14.36
CA THR A 5 62.27 48.10 -13.21
C THR A 5 62.66 46.79 -12.50
N HIS A 6 61.88 46.41 -11.48
CA HIS A 6 61.82 45.10 -10.79
C HIS A 6 62.70 44.92 -9.54
N THR A 7 62.32 44.14 -8.52
CA THR A 7 61.07 44.02 -7.70
C THR A 7 61.27 42.86 -6.70
N GLY A 8 60.84 43.01 -5.45
CA GLY A 8 60.79 41.93 -4.45
C GLY A 8 59.98 42.39 -3.24
N ILE A 9 58.66 42.18 -3.23
CA ILE A 9 57.98 41.00 -2.66
C ILE A 9 58.20 40.91 -1.14
N ALA A 10 57.17 41.28 -0.39
CA ALA A 10 56.97 40.93 1.01
C ALA A 10 55.64 40.18 1.11
N ALA A 11 55.61 39.07 1.85
CA ALA A 11 54.41 38.23 2.00
C ALA A 11 53.72 38.51 3.34
N THR A 12 52.43 38.85 3.30
CA THR A 12 51.59 38.99 4.49
C THR A 12 50.65 37.79 4.62
N ALA A 13 50.73 37.09 5.75
CA ALA A 13 49.79 36.02 6.10
C ALA A 13 48.52 36.62 6.73
N ALA A 14 47.35 36.25 6.21
CA ALA A 14 46.06 36.66 6.77
C ALA A 14 45.41 35.48 7.53
N LEU A 15 45.06 35.70 8.80
CA LEU A 15 44.23 34.74 9.55
C LEU A 15 42.75 34.92 9.14
N ALA A 16 42.12 33.84 8.68
CA ALA A 16 40.69 33.82 8.43
C ALA A 16 39.94 33.39 9.72
N MET A 17 39.09 34.26 10.27
CA MET A 17 38.13 33.87 11.30
C MET A 17 36.88 33.28 10.66
N VAL A 18 36.54 32.03 11.01
CA VAL A 18 35.31 31.37 10.55
C VAL A 18 34.15 31.76 11.47
N ALA A 19 33.24 32.59 10.98
CA ALA A 19 32.02 32.93 11.70
C ALA A 19 30.96 31.83 11.52
N LEU A 20 30.62 31.14 12.61
CA LEU A 20 29.51 30.17 12.64
C LEU A 20 28.17 30.90 12.67
N LEU A 21 27.52 31.03 11.50
CA LEU A 21 26.16 31.56 11.41
C LEU A 21 25.14 30.53 11.92
N PRO A 22 24.11 30.94 12.69
CA PRO A 22 23.02 30.04 13.08
C PRO A 22 22.20 29.64 11.85
N GLY A 23 22.00 28.34 11.65
CA GLY A 23 21.37 27.79 10.44
C GLY A 23 19.94 28.29 10.24
N THR A 24 19.71 29.00 9.13
CA THR A 24 18.38 29.45 8.70
C THR A 24 17.56 28.27 8.15
N VAL A 25 16.95 27.51 9.06
CA VAL A 25 16.01 26.44 8.69
C VAL A 25 14.78 27.07 8.04
N GLY A 26 14.71 26.98 6.70
CA GLY A 26 13.66 27.58 5.88
C GLY A 26 12.26 27.09 6.20
N VAL A 27 11.27 27.88 5.79
CA VAL A 27 9.86 27.50 5.73
C VAL A 27 9.58 27.08 4.30
N ALA A 28 9.08 25.86 4.10
CA ALA A 28 8.76 25.34 2.77
C ALA A 28 7.73 26.23 2.06
N SER A 29 7.93 26.54 0.78
CA SER A 29 6.95 27.14 -0.12
C SER A 29 5.79 26.16 -0.42
N ALA A 30 4.97 26.44 -1.44
CA ALA A 30 4.23 25.40 -2.14
C ALA A 30 5.14 24.63 -3.11
N ASP A 31 6.14 25.29 -3.68
CA ASP A 31 7.10 24.74 -4.65
C ASP A 31 8.05 23.67 -4.04
N ASP A 32 8.27 23.74 -2.71
CA ASP A 32 9.05 22.76 -1.94
C ASP A 32 8.24 21.52 -1.55
N VAL A 33 6.93 21.47 -1.86
CA VAL A 33 6.07 20.33 -1.58
C VAL A 33 6.08 19.38 -2.77
N PRO A 34 6.38 18.08 -2.59
CA PRO A 34 6.31 17.10 -3.66
C PRO A 34 4.94 17.05 -4.33
N ALA A 35 4.92 17.12 -5.66
CA ALA A 35 3.75 16.77 -6.47
C ALA A 35 3.67 15.24 -6.67
N TYR A 36 2.49 14.76 -7.04
CA TYR A 36 2.23 13.35 -7.36
C TYR A 36 3.17 12.82 -8.46
N GLU A 37 3.87 11.70 -8.18
CA GLU A 37 4.69 11.01 -9.17
C GLU A 37 3.84 10.05 -10.03
N MET A 38 3.69 10.43 -11.30
CA MET A 38 3.10 9.57 -12.36
C MET A 38 3.91 8.28 -12.52
N ALA A 39 3.26 7.20 -12.93
CA ALA A 39 3.87 5.88 -12.92
C ALA A 39 5.06 5.80 -13.90
N PRO A 40 6.22 5.30 -13.46
CA PRO A 40 7.35 5.04 -14.35
C PRO A 40 6.93 4.13 -15.51
N GLY A 41 7.00 4.65 -16.74
CA GLY A 41 6.59 3.94 -17.95
C GLY A 41 5.10 4.05 -18.32
N ALA A 42 4.29 4.88 -17.64
CA ALA A 42 2.95 5.21 -18.11
C ALA A 42 3.00 5.90 -19.49
N THR A 43 2.25 5.38 -20.45
CA THR A 43 2.30 5.84 -21.84
C THR A 43 1.50 7.13 -22.08
N PRO A 44 2.03 8.11 -22.82
CA PRO A 44 1.29 9.33 -23.10
C PRO A 44 0.13 9.06 -24.07
N ILE A 45 -1.05 9.60 -23.76
CA ILE A 45 -2.27 9.55 -24.56
C ILE A 45 -2.91 10.95 -24.58
N THR A 46 -3.76 11.25 -25.57
CA THR A 46 -4.41 12.57 -25.66
C THR A 46 -5.86 12.42 -26.08
N GLY A 47 -6.75 12.36 -25.09
CA GLY A 47 -8.19 12.20 -25.28
C GLY A 47 -8.79 13.36 -26.07
N LYS A 48 -9.83 13.07 -26.87
CA LYS A 48 -10.46 14.05 -27.76
C LYS A 48 -11.80 14.58 -27.21
N PRO A 49 -12.31 15.73 -27.69
CA PRO A 49 -13.61 16.27 -27.27
C PRO A 49 -14.85 15.43 -27.64
N GLY A 50 -14.68 14.37 -28.43
CA GLY A 50 -15.76 13.50 -28.90
C GLY A 50 -15.23 12.12 -29.33
N THR A 51 -16.15 11.25 -29.76
CA THR A 51 -15.90 9.84 -30.07
C THR A 51 -15.04 9.60 -31.31
N ASP A 52 -15.20 10.42 -32.34
CA ASP A 52 -14.84 10.09 -33.72
C ASP A 52 -13.33 10.03 -33.99
N GLU A 53 -12.54 10.67 -33.11
CA GLU A 53 -11.08 10.64 -33.10
C GLU A 53 -10.51 10.13 -31.75
N ALA A 54 -11.34 9.57 -30.87
CA ALA A 54 -10.92 9.21 -29.52
C ALA A 54 -9.78 8.16 -29.57
N PRO A 55 -8.61 8.41 -28.95
CA PRO A 55 -7.49 7.47 -29.01
C PRO A 55 -7.84 6.19 -28.25
N ARG A 56 -7.37 5.05 -28.75
CA ARG A 56 -7.57 3.77 -28.10
C ARG A 56 -6.71 3.65 -26.84
N LEU A 57 -7.37 3.45 -25.70
CA LEU A 57 -6.79 3.20 -24.39
C LEU A 57 -6.61 1.69 -24.21
N GLU A 58 -5.36 1.23 -24.22
CA GLU A 58 -5.00 -0.19 -24.01
C GLU A 58 -4.81 -0.51 -22.51
N PRO A 59 -4.89 -1.78 -22.08
CA PRO A 59 -4.66 -2.16 -20.67
C PRO A 59 -3.27 -1.73 -20.17
N GLY A 60 -3.23 -1.05 -19.03
CA GLY A 60 -2.00 -0.43 -18.50
C GLY A 60 -2.24 0.90 -17.79
N LEU A 61 -1.18 1.69 -17.62
CA LEU A 61 -1.21 3.04 -17.07
C LEU A 61 -0.79 4.05 -18.16
N HIS A 62 -1.45 5.21 -18.18
CA HIS A 62 -1.31 6.24 -19.21
C HIS A 62 -1.34 7.63 -18.60
N THR A 63 -0.78 8.62 -19.29
CA THR A 63 -0.78 10.03 -18.87
C THR A 63 -1.40 10.94 -19.93
N ASP A 64 -2.15 11.93 -19.48
CA ASP A 64 -2.68 13.04 -20.29
C ASP A 64 -2.74 14.29 -19.38
N HIS A 65 -3.31 15.39 -19.85
CA HIS A 65 -3.69 16.55 -19.04
C HIS A 65 -5.18 16.87 -19.27
N ILE A 66 -5.81 17.63 -18.38
CA ILE A 66 -7.20 18.10 -18.58
C ILE A 66 -7.38 19.56 -18.18
N GLU A 67 -7.92 20.36 -19.09
CA GLU A 67 -8.21 21.78 -18.91
C GLU A 67 -9.51 22.01 -18.13
N ARG A 68 -9.67 23.22 -17.57
CA ARG A 68 -10.84 23.56 -16.75
C ARG A 68 -12.10 23.64 -17.61
N ASN A 69 -13.11 22.83 -17.30
CA ASN A 69 -14.32 22.59 -18.09
C ASN A 69 -14.10 21.83 -19.41
N GLU A 70 -13.00 21.09 -19.52
CA GLU A 70 -12.76 20.15 -20.62
C GLU A 70 -13.42 18.78 -20.37
N LYS A 71 -13.80 18.12 -21.46
CA LYS A 71 -14.27 16.74 -21.51
C LYS A 71 -13.47 15.98 -22.55
N LYS A 72 -12.89 14.84 -22.15
CA LYS A 72 -12.05 13.98 -22.98
C LYS A 72 -12.63 12.57 -23.09
N PHE A 73 -12.58 12.02 -24.30
CA PHE A 73 -13.01 10.68 -24.67
C PHE A 73 -11.80 9.83 -25.07
N TYR A 74 -11.82 8.56 -24.65
CA TYR A 74 -10.82 7.54 -24.97
C TYR A 74 -11.58 6.26 -25.40
N GLU A 75 -11.22 5.69 -26.54
CA GLU A 75 -11.84 4.48 -27.07
C GLU A 75 -11.35 3.24 -26.31
N VAL A 76 -12.26 2.33 -25.91
CA VAL A 76 -11.91 1.01 -25.36
C VAL A 76 -12.74 -0.09 -26.01
N LYS A 77 -12.06 -1.14 -26.45
CA LYS A 77 -12.68 -2.33 -27.06
C LYS A 77 -12.79 -3.45 -26.04
N LEU A 78 -14.02 -3.83 -25.69
CA LEU A 78 -14.31 -4.76 -24.57
C LEU A 78 -14.89 -6.09 -25.07
N ASP A 79 -14.61 -7.17 -24.35
CA ASP A 79 -15.21 -8.50 -24.57
C ASP A 79 -16.58 -8.64 -23.86
N ALA A 80 -17.25 -9.80 -23.96
CA ALA A 80 -18.55 -10.06 -23.29
C ALA A 80 -18.44 -10.89 -21.99
N LYS A 81 -17.25 -10.97 -21.36
CA LYS A 81 -16.91 -11.93 -20.31
C LYS A 81 -16.23 -11.30 -19.09
N SER A 82 -15.41 -10.29 -19.31
CA SER A 82 -14.54 -9.64 -18.33
C SER A 82 -15.18 -8.38 -17.77
N SER A 83 -15.07 -8.18 -16.45
CA SER A 83 -15.25 -6.85 -15.86
C SER A 83 -14.03 -5.98 -16.18
N THR A 84 -14.23 -4.67 -16.34
CA THR A 84 -13.12 -3.73 -16.58
C THR A 84 -13.27 -2.47 -15.73
N TYR A 85 -12.12 -1.93 -15.33
CA TYR A 85 -12.00 -0.86 -14.34
C TYR A 85 -11.07 0.22 -14.88
N PHE A 86 -11.58 1.45 -14.91
CA PHE A 86 -10.93 2.60 -15.53
C PHE A 86 -10.73 3.69 -14.48
N SER A 87 -9.59 3.64 -13.79
CA SER A 87 -9.20 4.65 -12.80
C SER A 87 -8.70 5.91 -13.49
N VAL A 88 -9.06 7.07 -12.97
CA VAL A 88 -8.45 8.35 -13.36
C VAL A 88 -8.12 9.14 -12.11
N VAL A 89 -6.87 9.61 -12.01
CA VAL A 89 -6.38 10.49 -10.96
C VAL A 89 -5.98 11.81 -11.59
N ALA A 90 -6.55 12.93 -11.16
CA ALA A 90 -6.09 14.26 -11.49
C ALA A 90 -5.18 14.80 -10.38
N ALA A 91 -4.00 15.27 -10.76
CA ALA A 91 -2.94 15.68 -9.86
C ALA A 91 -2.54 17.15 -10.09
N PRO A 92 -3.34 18.14 -9.65
CA PRO A 92 -2.87 19.52 -9.57
C PRO A 92 -1.60 19.59 -8.70
N ARG A 93 -0.64 20.45 -9.08
CA ARG A 93 0.54 20.68 -8.24
C ARG A 93 0.13 21.31 -6.90
N PRO A 94 0.82 21.02 -5.79
CA PRO A 94 0.62 21.74 -4.53
C PRO A 94 0.63 23.26 -4.73
N GLY A 95 -0.29 23.96 -4.05
CA GLY A 95 -0.48 25.40 -4.22
C GLY A 95 -1.25 25.84 -5.49
N THR A 96 -1.63 24.92 -6.39
CA THR A 96 -2.61 25.23 -7.45
C THR A 96 -3.91 25.73 -6.80
N LYS A 97 -4.46 26.86 -7.26
CA LYS A 97 -5.74 27.33 -6.74
C LYS A 97 -6.87 26.38 -7.18
N VAL A 98 -7.51 25.71 -6.22
CA VAL A 98 -8.72 24.91 -6.41
C VAL A 98 -9.87 25.45 -5.56
N GLU A 99 -11.11 25.19 -5.98
CA GLU A 99 -12.32 25.66 -5.29
C GLU A 99 -13.10 24.48 -4.68
N GLN A 100 -13.22 24.48 -3.34
CA GLN A 100 -13.88 23.42 -2.57
C GLN A 100 -15.29 23.12 -3.11
N TYR A 101 -15.64 21.84 -3.25
CA TYR A 101 -16.86 21.29 -3.88
C TYR A 101 -17.09 21.61 -5.36
N LYS A 102 -16.65 22.77 -5.87
CA LYS A 102 -16.92 23.28 -7.23
C LYS A 102 -15.95 22.78 -8.30
N ASP A 103 -14.70 22.54 -7.91
CA ASP A 103 -13.70 21.89 -8.74
C ASP A 103 -13.85 20.37 -8.58
N ARG A 104 -14.08 19.67 -9.69
CA ARG A 104 -14.52 18.27 -9.69
C ARG A 104 -13.96 17.50 -10.87
N LEU A 105 -13.42 16.31 -10.61
CA LEU A 105 -13.10 15.30 -11.61
C LEU A 105 -14.26 14.31 -11.69
N THR A 106 -14.75 14.01 -12.89
CA THR A 106 -15.79 12.99 -13.14
C THR A 106 -15.30 12.01 -14.19
N VAL A 107 -15.33 10.71 -13.88
CA VAL A 107 -15.05 9.60 -14.81
C VAL A 107 -16.28 8.72 -14.99
N LYS A 108 -16.54 8.29 -16.23
CA LYS A 108 -17.59 7.31 -16.56
C LYS A 108 -17.20 6.43 -17.75
N VAL A 109 -17.87 5.28 -17.89
CA VAL A 109 -17.84 4.46 -19.12
C VAL A 109 -19.19 4.55 -19.80
N GLN A 110 -19.21 4.71 -21.12
CA GLN A 110 -20.42 4.64 -21.95
C GLN A 110 -20.26 3.71 -23.15
N ASP A 111 -21.37 3.19 -23.67
CA ASP A 111 -21.38 2.45 -24.95
C ASP A 111 -21.28 3.38 -26.16
N ALA A 112 -21.21 2.79 -27.37
CA ALA A 112 -21.17 3.53 -28.63
C ALA A 112 -22.44 4.35 -28.95
N SER A 113 -23.53 4.15 -28.21
CA SER A 113 -24.76 4.94 -28.30
C SER A 113 -24.83 6.05 -27.24
N GLY A 114 -23.80 6.16 -26.37
CA GLY A 114 -23.72 7.14 -25.29
C GLY A 114 -24.36 6.73 -23.97
N ASN A 115 -24.90 5.51 -23.84
CA ASN A 115 -25.51 5.04 -22.60
C ASN A 115 -24.42 4.76 -21.56
N THR A 116 -24.51 5.37 -20.38
CA THR A 116 -23.56 5.11 -19.29
C THR A 116 -23.73 3.68 -18.73
N CYS A 117 -22.62 3.03 -18.41
CA CYS A 117 -22.55 1.60 -18.05
C CYS A 117 -22.64 1.31 -16.55
N SER A 118 -22.37 2.31 -15.72
CA SER A 118 -22.44 2.31 -14.25
C SER A 118 -23.02 3.65 -13.79
N ALA A 119 -23.10 3.88 -12.48
CA ALA A 119 -23.09 5.26 -11.98
C ALA A 119 -21.81 5.97 -12.47
N GLU A 120 -21.92 7.27 -12.78
CA GLU A 120 -20.73 8.11 -12.97
C GLU A 120 -20.05 8.38 -11.63
N ARG A 121 -18.75 8.65 -11.67
CA ARG A 121 -17.89 8.63 -10.48
C ARG A 121 -17.15 9.97 -10.40
N SER A 122 -17.57 10.78 -9.43
CA SER A 122 -17.13 12.16 -9.27
C SER A 122 -16.41 12.36 -7.94
N GLN A 123 -15.37 13.18 -7.96
CA GLN A 123 -14.58 13.58 -6.79
C GLN A 123 -14.32 15.08 -6.84
N SER A 124 -14.54 15.77 -5.73
CA SER A 124 -14.31 17.21 -5.59
C SER A 124 -13.14 17.48 -4.63
N PHE A 125 -12.77 18.75 -4.45
CA PHE A 125 -11.84 19.17 -3.40
C PHE A 125 -12.57 19.43 -2.08
N HIS A 126 -12.08 18.86 -0.98
CA HIS A 126 -12.67 18.99 0.36
C HIS A 126 -11.72 19.71 1.35
N ALA A 127 -10.43 19.85 1.05
CA ALA A 127 -9.42 20.44 1.93
C ALA A 127 -9.38 21.99 1.95
N GLY A 128 -10.54 22.67 2.04
CA GLY A 128 -10.62 24.14 2.16
C GLY A 128 -9.90 24.95 1.06
N GLY A 129 -9.78 24.40 -0.16
CA GLY A 129 -9.02 25.03 -1.27
C GLY A 129 -7.54 24.64 -1.38
N THR A 130 -7.04 23.74 -0.50
CA THR A 130 -5.76 23.06 -0.73
C THR A 130 -5.88 22.09 -1.90
N ALA A 131 -4.94 22.16 -2.86
CA ALA A 131 -4.81 21.18 -3.93
C ALA A 131 -4.07 19.92 -3.46
N TYR A 132 -4.65 18.76 -3.75
CA TYR A 132 -4.12 17.41 -3.58
C TYR A 132 -4.58 16.55 -4.77
N PRO A 133 -4.09 15.31 -4.97
CA PRO A 133 -4.63 14.43 -6.00
C PRO A 133 -6.11 14.11 -5.72
N ILE A 134 -6.92 13.99 -6.76
CA ILE A 134 -8.31 13.49 -6.66
C ILE A 134 -8.53 12.45 -7.75
N GLY A 135 -9.20 11.34 -7.44
CA GLY A 135 -9.36 10.27 -8.41
C GLY A 135 -10.40 9.24 -8.03
N ASP A 136 -10.91 8.50 -9.00
CA ASP A 136 -11.80 7.36 -8.79
C ASP A 136 -11.79 6.45 -10.02
N TYR A 137 -12.53 5.34 -9.98
CA TYR A 137 -12.67 4.39 -11.08
C TYR A 137 -14.10 4.31 -11.60
N ALA A 138 -14.28 4.42 -12.92
CA ALA A 138 -15.51 3.94 -13.56
C ALA A 138 -15.40 2.43 -13.83
N SER A 139 -16.51 1.70 -13.75
CA SER A 139 -16.53 0.25 -13.96
C SER A 139 -17.50 -0.18 -15.05
N ARG A 140 -17.16 -1.28 -15.71
CA ARG A 140 -18.05 -2.04 -16.57
C ARG A 140 -18.08 -3.46 -16.02
N ASP A 141 -19.15 -3.79 -15.30
CA ASP A 141 -19.30 -5.06 -14.59
C ASP A 141 -20.18 -6.06 -15.37
N ILE A 142 -19.64 -7.24 -15.68
CA ILE A 142 -20.37 -8.32 -16.39
C ILE A 142 -21.32 -9.08 -15.46
N GLY A 143 -20.91 -9.33 -14.21
CA GLY A 143 -21.69 -10.15 -13.26
C GLY A 143 -22.92 -9.46 -12.65
N GLY A 144 -23.00 -8.12 -12.69
CA GLY A 144 -24.00 -7.36 -11.94
C GLY A 144 -25.44 -7.53 -12.45
N ALA A 145 -26.42 -7.50 -11.56
CA ALA A 145 -27.81 -7.27 -11.95
C ALA A 145 -27.98 -5.83 -12.46
N GLY A 146 -28.80 -5.62 -13.50
CA GLY A 146 -29.15 -4.29 -14.01
C GLY A 146 -28.11 -3.58 -14.89
N THR A 147 -26.89 -4.10 -15.09
CA THR A 147 -25.93 -3.46 -16.02
C THR A 147 -26.29 -3.79 -17.48
N GLN A 148 -26.50 -2.74 -18.29
CA GLN A 148 -26.88 -2.85 -19.71
C GLN A 148 -25.66 -3.09 -20.63
N CYS A 149 -24.49 -2.57 -20.27
CA CYS A 149 -23.26 -2.67 -21.05
C CYS A 149 -22.57 -4.05 -20.96
N LYS A 150 -23.22 -5.13 -21.39
CA LYS A 150 -22.65 -6.50 -21.33
C LYS A 150 -22.17 -7.09 -22.66
N ALA A 151 -22.51 -6.45 -23.78
CA ALA A 151 -22.06 -6.91 -25.10
C ALA A 151 -20.54 -6.76 -25.28
N ALA A 152 -19.93 -7.61 -26.12
CA ALA A 152 -18.62 -7.30 -26.67
C ALA A 152 -18.78 -6.18 -27.71
N GLY A 153 -17.86 -5.22 -27.75
CA GLY A 153 -17.99 -4.09 -28.67
C GLY A 153 -17.14 -2.88 -28.31
N LEU A 154 -17.57 -1.73 -28.83
CA LEU A 154 -16.92 -0.44 -28.65
C LEU A 154 -17.56 0.32 -27.49
N TYR A 155 -16.72 0.87 -26.63
CA TYR A 155 -17.07 1.65 -25.46
C TYR A 155 -16.12 2.85 -25.37
N TYR A 156 -16.50 3.85 -24.59
CA TYR A 156 -15.67 5.03 -24.35
C TYR A 156 -15.53 5.30 -22.86
N VAL A 157 -14.29 5.50 -22.41
CA VAL A 157 -14.01 6.15 -21.13
C VAL A 157 -14.15 7.65 -21.36
N VAL A 158 -14.93 8.32 -20.52
CA VAL A 158 -15.15 9.78 -20.59
C VAL A 158 -14.69 10.39 -19.29
N VAL A 159 -13.78 11.35 -19.39
CA VAL A 159 -13.20 12.12 -18.28
C VAL A 159 -13.63 13.57 -18.44
N THR A 160 -14.19 14.16 -17.39
CA THR A 160 -14.59 15.57 -17.37
C THR A 160 -13.95 16.25 -16.16
N ARG A 161 -13.35 17.43 -16.36
CA ARG A 161 -12.95 18.32 -15.27
C ARG A 161 -13.90 19.49 -15.25
N GLU A 162 -14.74 19.58 -14.23
CA GLU A 162 -15.55 20.76 -13.98
C GLU A 162 -14.78 21.71 -13.06
N GLY A 163 -14.92 23.01 -13.27
CA GLY A 163 -14.33 24.01 -12.38
C GLY A 163 -14.88 25.41 -12.57
N SER A 164 -15.01 26.12 -11.46
CA SER A 164 -15.66 27.44 -11.41
C SER A 164 -14.82 28.56 -12.08
N PRO A 165 -15.43 29.71 -12.42
CA PRO A 165 -14.69 30.86 -12.94
C PRO A 165 -13.60 31.41 -12.01
N THR A 166 -13.69 31.17 -10.69
CA THR A 166 -12.68 31.61 -9.71
C THR A 166 -11.56 30.59 -9.51
N SER A 167 -11.70 29.36 -10.00
CA SER A 167 -10.70 28.29 -9.93
C SER A 167 -9.46 28.57 -10.78
N GLY A 168 -8.32 27.96 -10.45
CA GLY A 168 -7.08 28.11 -11.22
C GLY A 168 -7.24 27.71 -12.69
N PRO A 169 -6.69 28.48 -13.65
CA PRO A 169 -6.87 28.23 -15.07
C PRO A 169 -5.99 27.10 -15.62
N ALA A 170 -4.95 26.67 -14.90
CA ALA A 170 -3.99 25.69 -15.38
C ALA A 170 -4.63 24.30 -15.60
N ALA A 171 -4.21 23.61 -16.65
CA ALA A 171 -4.38 22.17 -16.83
C ALA A 171 -3.94 21.38 -15.59
N TRP A 172 -4.68 20.32 -15.27
CA TRP A 172 -4.22 19.31 -14.31
C TRP A 172 -3.64 18.12 -15.09
N PRO A 173 -2.42 17.66 -14.77
CA PRO A 173 -1.96 16.34 -15.17
C PRO A 173 -2.95 15.26 -14.72
N ILE A 174 -3.22 14.26 -15.56
CA ILE A 174 -4.05 13.11 -15.21
C ILE A 174 -3.35 11.78 -15.51
N GLU A 175 -3.49 10.83 -14.58
CA GLU A 175 -3.09 9.44 -14.75
C GLU A 175 -4.35 8.60 -15.01
N LEU A 176 -4.39 7.90 -16.14
CA LEU A 176 -5.44 6.94 -16.47
C LEU A 176 -4.91 5.53 -16.28
N GLY A 177 -5.75 4.63 -15.75
CA GLY A 177 -5.41 3.22 -15.58
C GLY A 177 -6.54 2.33 -16.08
N TYR A 178 -6.22 1.36 -16.93
CA TYR A 178 -7.16 0.35 -17.42
C TYR A 178 -6.74 -1.04 -16.92
N ALA A 179 -7.52 -1.58 -15.98
CA ALA A 179 -7.42 -2.96 -15.50
C ALA A 179 -8.59 -3.82 -16.00
N GLN A 180 -8.31 -5.10 -16.25
CA GLN A 180 -9.29 -6.10 -16.68
C GLN A 180 -9.34 -7.24 -15.66
N GLU A 181 -10.55 -7.69 -15.33
CA GLU A 181 -10.84 -8.81 -14.45
C GLU A 181 -11.58 -9.90 -15.23
N PRO A 182 -10.97 -11.09 -15.43
CA PRO A 182 -11.64 -12.20 -16.09
C PRO A 182 -12.76 -12.77 -15.18
N PRO A 183 -13.74 -13.49 -15.75
CA PRO A 183 -14.77 -14.13 -14.96
C PRO A 183 -14.20 -15.21 -14.02
N VAL A 184 -14.92 -15.53 -12.95
CA VAL A 184 -14.59 -16.63 -12.03
C VAL A 184 -15.08 -17.98 -12.55
N LYS A 185 -14.41 -19.07 -12.17
CA LYS A 185 -14.83 -20.45 -12.45
C LYS A 185 -15.83 -20.92 -11.39
N GLY A 186 -16.84 -21.69 -11.82
CA GLY A 186 -17.86 -22.25 -10.93
C GLY A 186 -18.90 -21.21 -10.50
N THR A 187 -19.47 -21.41 -9.31
CA THR A 187 -20.52 -20.54 -8.76
C THR A 187 -19.94 -19.18 -8.38
N VAL A 188 -20.52 -18.11 -8.92
CA VAL A 188 -20.19 -16.72 -8.56
C VAL A 188 -20.62 -16.45 -7.12
N PRO A 189 -19.72 -15.99 -6.22
CA PRO A 189 -20.08 -15.63 -4.85
C PRO A 189 -21.15 -14.53 -4.79
N THR A 190 -22.20 -14.74 -3.99
CA THR A 190 -23.22 -13.72 -3.68
C THR A 190 -22.67 -12.64 -2.76
N ALA A 191 -23.32 -11.48 -2.69
CA ALA A 191 -23.00 -10.46 -1.69
C ALA A 191 -23.01 -11.04 -0.26
N PRO A 192 -22.07 -10.64 0.61
CA PRO A 192 -22.15 -10.95 2.04
C PRO A 192 -23.45 -10.40 2.66
N GLY A 193 -23.98 -11.12 3.65
CA GLY A 193 -25.07 -10.61 4.48
C GLY A 193 -24.66 -9.34 5.25
N THR A 194 -25.66 -8.55 5.64
CA THR A 194 -25.52 -7.31 6.42
C THR A 194 -24.75 -7.47 7.73
N ASP A 195 -24.68 -8.70 8.23
CA ASP A 195 -24.27 -9.08 9.59
C ASP A 195 -22.75 -8.86 9.84
N GLY A 196 -21.97 -8.65 8.77
CA GLY A 196 -20.58 -8.19 8.83
C GLY A 196 -20.44 -6.66 9.00
N SER A 197 -21.52 -5.90 8.88
CA SER A 197 -21.56 -4.43 8.94
C SER A 197 -21.70 -3.92 10.39
N ARG A 198 -20.67 -4.16 11.21
CA ARG A 198 -20.53 -3.45 12.49
C ARG A 198 -20.29 -1.97 12.19
N THR A 199 -21.30 -1.14 12.48
CA THR A 199 -21.26 0.32 12.34
C THR A 199 -20.39 1.01 13.39
N THR A 200 -20.06 0.32 14.48
CA THR A 200 -19.12 0.80 15.50
C THR A 200 -17.68 0.69 14.99
N THR A 201 -17.11 1.82 14.57
CA THR A 201 -15.66 1.97 14.34
C THR A 201 -14.90 1.50 15.60
N PRO A 202 -13.99 0.50 15.49
CA PRO A 202 -13.21 0.04 16.62
C PRO A 202 -12.31 1.13 17.21
N ALA A 203 -11.80 0.89 18.42
CA ALA A 203 -10.70 1.71 18.94
C ALA A 203 -9.49 1.69 17.98
N PRO A 204 -8.77 2.81 17.81
CA PRO A 204 -7.46 2.83 17.16
C PRO A 204 -6.47 1.90 17.89
N ARG A 205 -5.53 1.33 17.14
CA ARG A 205 -4.45 0.49 17.67
C ARG A 205 -3.49 1.32 18.54
N ASP A 206 -3.25 0.91 19.77
CA ASP A 206 -2.65 1.71 20.84
C ASP A 206 -1.17 1.38 21.16
N ASP A 207 -0.50 0.57 20.33
CA ASP A 207 0.94 0.24 20.50
C ASP A 207 1.79 1.49 20.78
N THR A 208 2.74 1.35 21.70
CA THR A 208 3.71 2.40 22.04
C THR A 208 4.93 2.43 21.13
N ASP A 209 5.28 1.30 20.49
CA ASP A 209 6.31 1.25 19.46
C ASP A 209 5.83 1.94 18.17
N LYS A 210 6.69 2.76 17.57
CA LYS A 210 6.39 3.56 16.38
C LYS A 210 7.48 3.36 15.34
N ARG A 211 7.25 2.42 14.43
CA ARG A 211 8.17 2.10 13.34
C ARG A 211 8.28 3.29 12.37
N PRO A 212 9.47 3.71 11.94
CA PRO A 212 9.60 4.77 10.95
C PRO A 212 9.10 4.29 9.58
N VAL A 213 8.41 5.16 8.86
CA VAL A 213 8.03 4.97 7.45
C VAL A 213 8.21 6.30 6.71
N ARG A 214 8.31 6.23 5.39
CA ARG A 214 8.15 7.39 4.50
C ARG A 214 7.06 7.06 3.49
N GLY A 215 6.00 7.86 3.45
CA GLY A 215 4.98 7.79 2.41
C GLY A 215 5.50 8.34 1.10
N GLY A 216 4.97 7.80 0.01
CA GLY A 216 5.19 8.29 -1.35
C GLY A 216 4.36 9.54 -1.64
N THR A 217 4.36 9.92 -2.90
CA THR A 217 3.65 11.05 -3.51
C THR A 217 2.41 10.61 -4.29
N GLY A 218 2.31 9.33 -4.66
CA GLY A 218 1.21 8.77 -5.42
C GLY A 218 1.04 7.26 -5.25
N PHE A 219 0.23 6.65 -6.12
CA PHE A 219 -0.03 5.21 -6.10
C PHE A 219 1.20 4.35 -6.46
N ASN A 220 2.23 4.97 -7.05
CA ASN A 220 3.36 4.29 -7.70
C ASN A 220 4.55 4.09 -6.75
N ASP A 221 4.81 5.07 -5.88
CA ASP A 221 5.88 5.11 -4.88
C ASP A 221 5.36 4.88 -3.44
N ALA A 222 4.06 4.56 -3.28
CA ALA A 222 3.37 4.44 -2.01
C ALA A 222 4.13 3.61 -0.95
N GLY A 223 4.31 4.19 0.23
CA GLY A 223 5.08 3.60 1.33
C GLY A 223 4.39 2.34 1.90
N ARG A 224 5.08 1.20 1.84
CA ARG A 224 4.55 -0.09 2.36
C ARG A 224 4.38 -0.03 3.87
N VAL A 225 3.17 -0.31 4.36
CA VAL A 225 2.84 -0.45 5.77
C VAL A 225 2.06 -1.74 6.03
N ASP A 226 2.18 -2.28 7.24
CA ASP A 226 1.45 -3.45 7.74
C ASP A 226 0.92 -3.17 9.15
N THR A 227 0.19 -4.12 9.76
CA THR A 227 -0.43 -3.95 11.08
C THR A 227 0.58 -3.50 12.13
N GLY A 228 0.31 -2.37 12.79
CA GLY A 228 1.15 -1.72 13.78
C GLY A 228 0.98 -0.19 13.76
N VAL A 229 1.84 0.50 14.50
CA VAL A 229 1.88 1.97 14.53
C VAL A 229 3.16 2.46 13.86
N TRP A 230 2.99 3.48 13.00
CA TRP A 230 4.02 4.02 12.12
C TRP A 230 4.19 5.53 12.34
N ARG A 231 5.39 6.07 12.08
CA ARG A 231 5.69 7.52 12.17
C ARG A 231 6.36 8.01 10.90
N ASP A 232 5.91 9.17 10.42
CA ASP A 232 6.42 9.90 9.26
C ASP A 232 6.39 11.42 9.54
N ARG A 233 6.77 12.25 8.56
CA ARG A 233 6.63 13.72 8.57
C ARG A 233 5.84 14.19 7.35
N ILE A 234 4.90 15.10 7.57
CA ILE A 234 4.06 15.69 6.51
C ILE A 234 4.08 17.22 6.59
N MET A 235 4.23 17.88 5.45
CA MET A 235 4.28 19.34 5.32
C MET A 235 2.88 19.92 5.02
N PRO A 236 2.57 21.15 5.45
CA PRO A 236 1.29 21.79 5.12
C PRO A 236 1.18 22.08 3.62
N GLY A 237 0.18 21.47 2.99
CA GLY A 237 -0.01 21.41 1.53
C GLY A 237 0.45 20.09 0.90
N GLU A 238 1.05 19.18 1.66
CA GLU A 238 1.57 17.89 1.18
C GLU A 238 0.51 16.78 1.28
N THR A 239 0.61 15.84 0.35
CA THR A 239 -0.12 14.57 0.36
C THR A 239 0.87 13.42 0.44
N ARG A 240 0.61 12.44 1.31
CA ARG A 240 1.43 11.24 1.52
C ARG A 240 0.64 9.99 1.15
N PHE A 241 1.24 9.13 0.34
CA PHE A 241 0.66 7.85 -0.06
C PHE A 241 1.32 6.67 0.65
N TYR A 242 0.49 5.80 1.23
CA TYR A 242 0.89 4.53 1.84
C TYR A 242 0.13 3.38 1.18
N ARG A 243 0.61 2.14 1.33
CA ARG A 243 -0.10 0.94 0.87
C ARG A 243 -0.08 -0.18 1.91
N VAL A 244 -1.27 -0.74 2.17
CA VAL A 244 -1.52 -1.86 3.09
C VAL A 244 -1.85 -3.11 2.27
N PRO A 245 -1.24 -4.28 2.56
CA PRO A 245 -1.64 -5.53 1.92
C PRO A 245 -2.89 -6.08 2.63
N VAL A 246 -3.96 -6.35 1.88
CA VAL A 246 -5.22 -6.87 2.42
C VAL A 246 -5.72 -8.01 1.53
N THR A 247 -5.96 -9.18 2.11
CA THR A 247 -6.51 -10.34 1.38
C THR A 247 -7.98 -10.60 1.73
N TRP A 248 -8.61 -11.54 1.04
CA TRP A 248 -10.01 -11.92 1.23
C TRP A 248 -10.33 -12.22 2.70
N GLY A 249 -11.49 -11.77 3.18
CA GLY A 249 -11.94 -11.88 4.57
C GLY A 249 -11.39 -10.82 5.52
N GLN A 250 -10.36 -10.07 5.14
CA GLN A 250 -9.77 -9.02 5.97
C GLN A 250 -10.42 -7.65 5.72
N ARG A 251 -10.30 -6.73 6.69
CA ARG A 251 -10.75 -5.33 6.64
C ARG A 251 -9.73 -4.42 7.31
N LEU A 252 -9.75 -3.14 6.95
CA LEU A 252 -8.90 -2.12 7.53
C LEU A 252 -9.59 -1.42 8.71
N ASN A 253 -8.84 -1.23 9.79
CA ASN A 253 -9.09 -0.27 10.87
C ASN A 253 -7.89 0.69 10.87
N LEU A 254 -8.12 1.98 10.65
CA LEU A 254 -7.07 2.96 10.35
C LEU A 254 -7.22 4.22 11.20
N THR A 255 -6.11 4.88 11.48
CA THR A 255 -6.11 6.24 12.03
C THR A 255 -4.87 7.01 11.60
N ALA A 256 -5.04 8.25 11.15
CA ALA A 256 -3.97 9.23 11.02
C ALA A 256 -4.09 10.23 12.19
N ASP A 257 -3.06 10.32 13.05
CA ASP A 257 -2.99 11.30 14.14
C ASP A 257 -2.09 12.49 13.77
N LEU A 258 -2.53 13.69 14.16
CA LEU A 258 -1.66 14.84 14.41
C LEU A 258 -1.44 15.04 15.92
N PRO A 259 -0.23 15.45 16.37
CA PRO A 259 0.05 15.80 17.76
C PRO A 259 -0.55 17.16 18.13
N ASN A 260 -0.56 17.48 19.42
CA ASN A 260 -0.82 18.84 19.90
C ASN A 260 0.23 19.83 19.35
N ALA A 261 -0.16 21.08 19.15
CA ALA A 261 0.74 22.14 18.69
C ALA A 261 1.79 22.47 19.76
N ALA A 262 3.06 22.60 19.34
CA ALA A 262 4.17 22.95 20.23
C ALA A 262 4.05 24.36 20.86
N LYS A 263 3.12 25.20 20.37
CA LYS A 263 2.74 26.48 20.94
C LYS A 263 1.20 26.65 20.85
N PRO A 264 0.43 26.30 21.89
CA PRO A 264 -0.97 26.70 21.97
C PRO A 264 -1.07 28.23 22.07
N GLY A 265 -2.06 28.84 21.41
CA GLY A 265 -2.27 30.29 21.44
C GLY A 265 -2.91 30.94 20.21
N THR A 266 -3.05 30.21 19.10
CA THR A 266 -3.83 30.68 17.94
C THR A 266 -5.31 30.38 18.11
N THR A 267 -6.17 31.39 17.95
CA THR A 267 -7.64 31.23 17.93
C THR A 267 -8.18 30.81 16.56
N ARG A 268 -7.33 30.73 15.53
CA ARG A 268 -7.66 30.25 14.18
C ARG A 268 -7.51 28.74 14.11
N PHE A 269 -8.62 28.02 14.12
CA PHE A 269 -8.69 26.61 13.71
C PHE A 269 -8.57 26.46 12.18
N VAL A 270 -8.33 25.24 11.72
CA VAL A 270 -8.45 24.84 10.31
C VAL A 270 -9.54 23.77 10.23
N ALA A 271 -10.60 24.02 9.46
CA ALA A 271 -11.79 23.17 9.41
C ALA A 271 -11.51 21.79 8.78
N ASP A 272 -10.91 21.78 7.60
CA ASP A 272 -10.62 20.59 6.83
C ASP A 272 -9.11 20.28 6.91
N ALA A 273 -8.58 20.04 8.10
CA ALA A 273 -7.14 20.12 8.36
C ALA A 273 -6.35 18.86 7.97
N LEU A 274 -6.84 17.69 8.35
CA LEU A 274 -6.19 16.39 8.09
C LEU A 274 -7.17 15.46 7.39
N GLY A 275 -6.87 15.08 6.16
CA GLY A 275 -7.61 14.08 5.40
C GLY A 275 -6.99 12.68 5.52
N LEU A 276 -7.83 11.65 5.55
CA LEU A 276 -7.44 10.25 5.34
C LEU A 276 -8.42 9.60 4.34
N ASN A 277 -8.06 9.55 3.06
CA ASN A 277 -8.83 8.85 2.05
C ASN A 277 -8.29 7.42 1.86
N VAL A 278 -9.16 6.50 1.46
CA VAL A 278 -8.83 5.08 1.25
C VAL A 278 -9.23 4.65 -0.16
N PHE A 279 -8.27 4.13 -0.91
CA PHE A 279 -8.44 3.63 -2.27
C PHE A 279 -8.21 2.12 -2.33
N ASN A 280 -8.94 1.47 -3.23
CA ASN A 280 -8.85 0.04 -3.48
C ASN A 280 -7.69 -0.31 -4.45
N PRO A 281 -7.34 -1.60 -4.61
CA PRO A 281 -6.31 -2.06 -5.54
C PRO A 281 -6.47 -1.66 -7.01
N ALA A 282 -7.69 -1.32 -7.46
CA ALA A 282 -7.97 -0.76 -8.79
C ALA A 282 -8.03 0.79 -8.80
N ARG A 283 -7.42 1.44 -7.79
CA ARG A 283 -7.37 2.91 -7.57
C ARG A 283 -8.75 3.59 -7.48
N GLY A 284 -9.76 2.83 -7.07
CA GLY A 284 -11.11 3.32 -6.83
C GLY A 284 -11.35 3.73 -5.39
N VAL A 285 -12.14 4.77 -5.16
CA VAL A 285 -12.47 5.26 -3.81
C VAL A 285 -13.25 4.22 -3.04
N VAL A 286 -12.76 3.88 -1.84
CA VAL A 286 -13.49 3.15 -0.80
C VAL A 286 -14.18 4.14 0.12
N ILE A 287 -13.43 5.11 0.62
CA ILE A 287 -13.89 6.20 1.48
C ILE A 287 -13.06 7.44 1.14
N SER A 288 -13.71 8.59 1.00
CA SER A 288 -13.10 9.90 0.74
C SER A 288 -13.72 10.95 1.66
N ASP A 289 -13.30 12.20 1.50
CA ASP A 289 -13.91 13.41 2.09
C ASP A 289 -13.77 13.50 3.63
N ASN A 290 -13.10 12.52 4.27
CA ASN A 290 -12.86 12.43 5.71
C ASN A 290 -11.73 13.37 6.15
N PHE A 291 -12.00 14.68 6.08
CA PHE A 291 -11.16 15.71 6.67
C PHE A 291 -11.64 16.04 8.10
N VAL A 292 -10.71 16.08 9.05
CA VAL A 292 -10.97 16.46 10.44
C VAL A 292 -10.39 17.83 10.78
N MET A 293 -11.08 18.55 11.67
CA MET A 293 -10.66 19.86 12.18
C MET A 293 -9.40 19.77 13.03
N TYR A 294 -8.57 20.82 12.97
CA TYR A 294 -7.43 21.00 13.85
C TYR A 294 -7.43 22.41 14.46
N GLU A 295 -7.42 22.48 15.79
CA GLU A 295 -7.45 23.71 16.59
C GLU A 295 -6.20 23.90 17.48
N GLY A 296 -5.18 23.05 17.31
CA GLY A 296 -3.98 23.03 18.15
C GLY A 296 -3.96 21.90 19.18
N GLN A 297 -5.08 21.20 19.36
CA GLN A 297 -5.14 19.90 20.03
C GLN A 297 -5.03 18.78 18.98
N GLY A 298 -4.50 17.62 19.38
CA GLY A 298 -4.28 16.50 18.48
C GLY A 298 -5.57 15.99 17.83
N ALA A 299 -5.55 15.86 16.51
CA ALA A 299 -6.68 15.42 15.70
C ALA A 299 -6.46 14.00 15.18
N GLN A 300 -7.56 13.28 14.91
CA GLN A 300 -7.53 11.89 14.45
C GLN A 300 -8.53 11.66 13.31
N ALA A 301 -8.04 11.55 12.06
CA ALA A 301 -8.85 11.05 10.96
C ALA A 301 -8.89 9.51 11.05
N LYS A 302 -10.09 8.90 10.99
CA LYS A 302 -10.31 7.48 11.31
C LYS A 302 -11.13 6.79 10.24
N GLU A 303 -10.73 5.57 9.87
CA GLU A 303 -11.43 4.80 8.84
C GLU A 303 -11.63 3.31 9.21
N PHE A 304 -12.77 2.76 8.81
CA PHE A 304 -13.10 1.36 9.03
C PHE A 304 -13.91 0.77 7.87
N THR A 305 -13.37 -0.24 7.18
CA THR A 305 -13.92 -0.73 5.91
C THR A 305 -14.86 -1.93 6.06
N ALA A 306 -15.62 -2.23 5.01
CA ALA A 306 -16.17 -3.57 4.81
C ALA A 306 -15.03 -4.63 4.68
N PRO A 307 -15.29 -5.93 4.94
CA PRO A 307 -14.33 -6.99 4.64
C PRO A 307 -14.14 -7.10 3.12
N VAL A 308 -12.91 -7.39 2.68
CA VAL A 308 -12.59 -7.73 1.30
C VAL A 308 -13.29 -9.05 0.95
N ASP A 309 -14.26 -8.98 0.03
CA ASP A 309 -15.04 -10.13 -0.40
C ASP A 309 -15.42 -10.01 -1.88
N TYR A 310 -15.40 -11.10 -2.64
CA TYR A 310 -15.70 -11.04 -4.07
C TYR A 310 -17.16 -10.65 -4.30
N GLY A 311 -18.06 -11.10 -3.42
CA GLY A 311 -19.48 -10.82 -3.47
C GLY A 311 -19.82 -9.34 -3.32
N ASN A 312 -18.89 -8.51 -2.82
CA ASN A 312 -19.10 -7.06 -2.69
C ASN A 312 -19.38 -6.36 -4.03
N ARG A 313 -19.05 -6.97 -5.18
CA ARG A 313 -19.54 -6.54 -6.52
C ARG A 313 -21.06 -6.33 -6.58
N PHE A 314 -21.80 -7.03 -5.72
CA PHE A 314 -23.27 -7.01 -5.64
C PHE A 314 -23.77 -6.42 -4.31
N GLY A 315 -22.89 -5.77 -3.54
CA GLY A 315 -23.24 -5.08 -2.29
C GLY A 315 -24.10 -3.83 -2.51
N ILE A 316 -24.65 -3.27 -1.44
CA ILE A 316 -25.58 -2.13 -1.51
C ILE A 316 -24.82 -0.79 -1.61
N THR A 317 -23.90 -0.50 -0.69
CA THR A 317 -23.19 0.79 -0.64
C THR A 317 -21.92 0.79 -1.51
N GLU A 318 -21.54 1.95 -2.04
CA GLU A 318 -20.34 2.08 -2.86
C GLU A 318 -19.05 1.77 -2.09
N SER A 319 -18.96 2.15 -0.81
CA SER A 319 -17.83 1.81 0.05
C SER A 319 -17.69 0.31 0.30
N ALA A 320 -18.80 -0.43 0.43
CA ALA A 320 -18.77 -1.89 0.46
C ALA A 320 -18.35 -2.45 -0.91
N LYS A 321 -18.94 -1.96 -2.01
CA LYS A 321 -18.59 -2.36 -3.39
C LYS A 321 -17.13 -2.10 -3.73
N ALA A 322 -16.48 -1.11 -3.14
CA ALA A 322 -15.07 -0.82 -3.35
C ALA A 322 -14.14 -1.85 -2.65
N MET A 323 -14.62 -2.53 -1.60
CA MET A 323 -13.91 -3.64 -0.93
C MET A 323 -14.03 -4.97 -1.72
N ARG A 324 -14.03 -4.92 -3.06
CA ARG A 324 -14.27 -6.09 -3.93
C ARG A 324 -12.98 -6.81 -4.38
N PHE A 325 -11.80 -6.32 -4.01
CA PHE A 325 -10.51 -6.78 -4.51
C PHE A 325 -9.55 -7.10 -3.34
N PRO A 326 -8.78 -8.19 -3.37
CA PRO A 326 -7.59 -8.34 -2.55
C PRO A 326 -6.45 -7.53 -3.18
N GLY A 327 -5.37 -7.26 -2.44
CA GLY A 327 -4.19 -6.57 -2.94
C GLY A 327 -3.77 -5.40 -2.07
N TRP A 328 -3.13 -4.43 -2.73
CA TRP A 328 -2.69 -3.17 -2.11
C TRP A 328 -3.84 -2.17 -2.00
N TYR A 329 -4.29 -1.92 -0.78
CA TYR A 329 -5.16 -0.78 -0.46
C TYR A 329 -4.29 0.45 -0.17
N TYR A 330 -4.58 1.56 -0.82
CA TYR A 330 -3.78 2.78 -0.72
C TYR A 330 -4.43 3.76 0.25
N LEU A 331 -3.60 4.39 1.07
CA LEU A 331 -4.02 5.41 2.04
C LEU A 331 -3.43 6.74 1.58
N GLU A 332 -4.28 7.72 1.33
CA GLU A 332 -3.90 9.08 0.99
C GLU A 332 -4.10 9.97 2.22
N VAL A 333 -3.01 10.54 2.74
CA VAL A 333 -3.04 11.43 3.91
C VAL A 333 -2.66 12.84 3.47
N THR A 334 -3.60 13.78 3.58
CA THR A 334 -3.43 15.16 3.13
C THR A 334 -3.42 16.11 4.32
N LEU A 335 -2.36 16.93 4.45
CA LEU A 335 -2.32 18.03 5.43
C LEU A 335 -2.64 19.35 4.73
N ASN A 336 -3.70 20.03 5.16
CA ASN A 336 -4.14 21.31 4.63
C ASN A 336 -3.03 22.38 4.66
N ALA A 337 -2.92 23.19 3.60
CA ALA A 337 -1.93 24.26 3.53
C ALA A 337 -2.05 25.28 4.67
N GLU A 338 -3.26 25.55 5.17
CA GLU A 338 -3.48 26.47 6.30
C GLU A 338 -2.91 25.96 7.63
N ALA A 339 -2.70 24.65 7.77
CA ALA A 339 -2.09 24.05 8.97
C ALA A 339 -0.63 24.53 9.20
N ARG A 340 -0.04 25.23 8.23
CA ARG A 340 1.23 25.98 8.34
C ARG A 340 1.25 27.01 9.46
N SER A 341 0.09 27.52 9.86
CA SER A 341 -0.10 28.35 11.06
C SER A 341 0.34 27.65 12.35
N TYR A 342 0.13 26.33 12.44
CA TYR A 342 0.53 25.49 13.57
C TYR A 342 1.84 24.72 13.34
N PHE A 343 2.08 24.28 12.09
CA PHE A 343 3.16 23.39 11.70
C PHE A 343 4.08 23.99 10.60
N PRO A 344 4.71 25.16 10.82
CA PRO A 344 5.52 25.84 9.80
C PRO A 344 6.80 25.09 9.38
N LYS A 345 7.13 23.98 10.05
CA LYS A 345 8.26 23.07 9.73
C LYS A 345 7.78 21.62 9.52
N GLY A 346 6.53 21.43 9.12
CA GLY A 346 5.87 20.13 9.05
C GLY A 346 5.40 19.60 10.40
N ALA A 347 4.41 18.71 10.34
CA ALA A 347 3.90 17.95 11.46
C ALA A 347 4.55 16.57 11.53
N ASP A 348 4.67 16.02 12.73
CA ASP A 348 4.91 14.59 12.91
C ASP A 348 3.59 13.86 12.68
N LEU A 349 3.55 12.93 11.72
CA LEU A 349 2.38 12.11 11.42
C LEU A 349 2.51 10.76 12.13
N THR A 350 1.45 10.31 12.80
CA THR A 350 1.34 8.91 13.25
C THR A 350 0.26 8.20 12.44
N LEU A 351 0.62 7.09 11.81
CA LEU A 351 -0.32 6.26 11.05
C LEU A 351 -0.50 4.92 11.79
N ARG A 352 -1.74 4.61 12.16
CA ARG A 352 -2.13 3.37 12.85
C ARG A 352 -2.82 2.46 11.83
N VAL A 353 -2.28 1.27 11.63
CA VAL A 353 -2.80 0.28 10.69
C VAL A 353 -3.14 -0.99 11.45
N ASP A 354 -4.34 -1.52 11.23
CA ASP A 354 -4.86 -2.66 12.00
C ASP A 354 -5.73 -3.51 11.07
N VAL A 355 -5.10 -4.48 10.40
CA VAL A 355 -5.75 -5.38 9.43
C VAL A 355 -6.48 -6.48 10.20
N LYS A 356 -7.81 -6.40 10.22
CA LYS A 356 -8.70 -7.28 11.03
C LYS A 356 -9.34 -8.37 10.19
N GLY A 357 -9.58 -9.52 10.81
CA GLY A 357 -10.22 -10.67 10.19
C GLY A 357 -9.23 -11.74 9.75
N ALA A 358 -9.72 -12.97 9.63
CA ALA A 358 -8.93 -14.08 9.11
C ALA A 358 -8.84 -14.00 7.58
N ALA A 359 -7.65 -14.31 7.04
CA ALA A 359 -7.47 -14.53 5.62
C ALA A 359 -8.33 -15.70 5.13
N LYS A 360 -8.94 -15.56 3.95
CA LYS A 360 -9.76 -16.57 3.27
C LYS A 360 -9.17 -16.92 1.91
N ALA A 361 -9.55 -18.08 1.37
CA ALA A 361 -9.34 -18.38 -0.03
C ALA A 361 -10.18 -17.43 -0.92
N GLY A 362 -9.60 -17.03 -2.05
CA GLY A 362 -10.30 -16.28 -3.09
C GLY A 362 -11.10 -17.18 -4.04
N PRO A 363 -11.90 -16.59 -4.94
CA PRO A 363 -12.44 -17.33 -6.08
C PRO A 363 -11.32 -17.74 -7.04
N THR A 364 -11.54 -18.82 -7.80
CA THR A 364 -10.63 -19.20 -8.89
C THR A 364 -11.01 -18.46 -10.16
N TYR A 365 -10.09 -17.71 -10.76
CA TYR A 365 -10.33 -17.01 -12.04
C TYR A 365 -10.28 -17.95 -13.25
N ALA A 366 -11.00 -17.57 -14.32
CA ALA A 366 -11.03 -18.29 -15.60
C ALA A 366 -9.77 -18.08 -16.45
N GLY A 367 -9.13 -16.92 -16.31
CA GLY A 367 -7.81 -16.59 -16.85
C GLY A 367 -6.80 -16.27 -15.73
N PRO A 368 -5.67 -15.60 -16.04
CA PRO A 368 -4.76 -15.06 -15.04
C PRO A 368 -5.50 -14.18 -14.04
N ALA A 369 -5.10 -14.18 -12.77
CA ALA A 369 -5.68 -13.27 -11.79
C ALA A 369 -5.38 -11.80 -12.19
N PRO A 370 -6.27 -10.84 -11.86
CA PRO A 370 -6.00 -9.44 -12.13
C PRO A 370 -4.73 -8.98 -11.40
N ARG A 371 -3.87 -8.17 -12.03
CA ARG A 371 -2.62 -7.65 -11.39
C ARG A 371 -2.83 -6.92 -10.07
N PHE A 372 -4.03 -6.39 -9.83
CA PHE A 372 -4.34 -5.75 -8.56
C PHE A 372 -4.46 -6.75 -7.40
N THR A 373 -4.55 -8.07 -7.65
CA THR A 373 -4.58 -9.11 -6.61
C THR A 373 -3.19 -9.46 -6.06
N ASP A 374 -2.13 -8.94 -6.67
CA ASP A 374 -0.75 -9.23 -6.30
C ASP A 374 -0.40 -8.52 -4.98
N THR A 375 -0.18 -9.29 -3.91
CA THR A 375 0.18 -8.78 -2.57
C THR A 375 1.68 -8.84 -2.25
N ASP A 376 2.50 -9.41 -3.14
CA ASP A 376 3.96 -9.44 -3.00
C ASP A 376 4.61 -8.12 -3.47
N PRO A 377 5.84 -7.79 -3.01
CA PRO A 377 6.49 -6.52 -3.35
C PRO A 377 6.99 -6.45 -4.80
N ASP A 378 7.41 -7.59 -5.34
CA ASP A 378 8.27 -7.65 -6.52
C ASP A 378 7.50 -8.05 -7.78
N GLY A 379 7.20 -7.07 -8.63
CA GLY A 379 6.79 -7.27 -10.02
C GLY A 379 7.92 -7.81 -10.91
N GLY A 380 8.80 -8.65 -10.36
CA GLY A 380 9.88 -9.30 -11.05
C GLY A 380 9.35 -10.46 -11.89
N MET A 381 9.61 -10.41 -13.19
CA MET A 381 9.78 -11.64 -13.96
C MET A 381 10.77 -12.53 -13.19
N ALA A 382 10.33 -13.68 -12.68
CA ALA A 382 11.26 -14.69 -12.20
C ALA A 382 12.22 -14.96 -13.37
N PRO A 383 13.54 -14.73 -13.21
CA PRO A 383 14.44 -14.75 -14.35
C PRO A 383 14.39 -16.14 -14.98
N ASP A 384 13.91 -16.18 -16.22
CA ASP A 384 13.91 -17.38 -17.05
C ASP A 384 15.35 -17.90 -17.03
N SER A 385 15.57 -19.14 -16.58
CA SER A 385 16.91 -19.64 -16.24
C SER A 385 17.72 -20.04 -17.48
N GLN A 386 17.82 -19.11 -18.42
CA GLN A 386 18.73 -19.10 -19.54
C GLN A 386 20.08 -18.54 -19.06
N GLU A 387 21.17 -19.24 -19.38
CA GLU A 387 22.50 -18.95 -18.85
C GLU A 387 23.09 -17.66 -19.44
N ALA A 388 22.97 -16.55 -18.72
CA ALA A 388 23.82 -15.38 -18.96
C ALA A 388 25.26 -15.71 -18.53
N GLU A 389 26.15 -15.91 -19.50
CA GLU A 389 27.54 -16.26 -19.24
C GLU A 389 28.29 -15.19 -18.44
N SER A 390 28.79 -15.55 -17.26
CA SER A 390 29.78 -14.77 -16.52
C SER A 390 30.79 -15.73 -15.87
N GLY A 391 31.82 -16.08 -16.64
CA GLY A 391 32.77 -17.15 -16.31
C GLY A 391 33.53 -16.96 -14.98
N THR A 392 33.68 -15.72 -14.52
CA THR A 392 34.47 -15.35 -13.34
C THR A 392 33.94 -15.94 -12.04
N LEU A 393 32.62 -16.12 -11.89
CA LEU A 393 32.02 -16.65 -10.66
C LEU A 393 32.01 -18.18 -10.57
N ARG A 394 32.02 -18.89 -11.71
CA ARG A 394 32.07 -20.38 -11.73
C ARG A 394 33.38 -20.90 -11.13
N VAL A 395 34.50 -20.20 -11.32
CA VAL A 395 35.82 -20.61 -10.79
C VAL A 395 35.84 -20.64 -9.25
N VAL A 396 35.22 -19.65 -8.59
CA VAL A 396 35.17 -19.58 -7.12
C VAL A 396 34.28 -20.68 -6.53
N ALA A 397 33.13 -20.96 -7.18
CA ALA A 397 32.19 -21.98 -6.72
C ALA A 397 32.80 -23.40 -6.71
N TYR A 398 33.50 -23.79 -7.78
CA TYR A 398 34.14 -25.11 -7.84
C TYR A 398 35.42 -25.22 -7.01
N GLY A 399 36.07 -24.09 -6.68
CA GLY A 399 37.25 -24.06 -5.80
C GLY A 399 36.97 -24.39 -4.33
N GLY A 400 35.72 -24.27 -3.86
CA GLY A 400 35.38 -24.46 -2.44
C GLY A 400 35.22 -25.93 -1.99
N ILE A 401 34.72 -26.81 -2.86
CA ILE A 401 34.28 -28.15 -2.47
C ILE A 401 35.43 -29.17 -2.52
N GLY A 402 36.32 -29.09 -3.51
CA GLY A 402 37.43 -30.03 -3.67
C GLY A 402 38.41 -30.05 -2.48
N THR A 403 38.72 -28.88 -1.94
CA THR A 403 39.61 -28.70 -0.79
C THR A 403 39.05 -29.32 0.49
N GLY A 404 37.72 -29.25 0.70
CA GLY A 404 37.04 -29.89 1.83
C GLY A 404 37.17 -31.41 1.80
N VAL A 405 36.95 -32.03 0.64
CA VAL A 405 37.09 -33.49 0.47
C VAL A 405 38.56 -33.93 0.62
N ALA A 406 39.52 -33.15 0.12
CA ALA A 406 40.95 -33.42 0.28
C ALA A 406 41.40 -33.36 1.76
N LEU A 407 40.90 -32.38 2.53
CA LEU A 407 41.22 -32.27 3.96
C LEU A 407 40.60 -33.40 4.78
N LEU A 408 39.35 -33.79 4.51
CA LEU A 408 38.68 -34.89 5.22
C LEU A 408 39.30 -36.25 4.93
N THR A 409 39.68 -36.52 3.68
CA THR A 409 40.40 -37.75 3.30
C THR A 409 41.82 -37.79 3.88
N GLY A 410 42.54 -36.66 3.90
CA GLY A 410 43.83 -36.53 4.60
C GLY A 410 43.73 -36.81 6.11
N LEU A 411 42.70 -36.27 6.78
CA LEU A 411 42.47 -36.50 8.21
C LEU A 411 42.09 -37.96 8.52
N GLY A 412 41.29 -38.59 7.65
CA GLY A 412 40.97 -40.02 7.73
C GLY A 412 42.20 -40.92 7.55
N ALA A 413 43.06 -40.61 6.59
CA ALA A 413 44.32 -41.33 6.39
C ALA A 413 45.27 -41.16 7.59
N TRP A 414 45.43 -39.93 8.11
CA TRP A 414 46.29 -39.64 9.25
C TRP A 414 45.85 -40.36 10.54
N THR A 415 44.54 -40.36 10.83
CA THR A 415 43.99 -41.06 12.02
C THR A 415 44.12 -42.58 11.93
N LEU A 416 44.01 -43.18 10.73
CA LEU A 416 44.29 -44.61 10.50
C LEU A 416 45.78 -44.95 10.71
N VAL A 417 46.69 -44.11 10.21
CA VAL A 417 48.15 -44.29 10.41
C VAL A 417 48.53 -44.12 11.88
N ALA A 418 47.95 -43.15 12.58
CA ALA A 418 48.16 -42.94 14.03
C ALA A 418 47.71 -44.18 14.84
N ARG A 419 46.52 -44.71 14.56
CA ARG A 419 46.02 -45.94 15.20
C ARG A 419 46.89 -47.16 14.91
N ARG A 420 47.42 -47.30 13.69
CA ARG A 420 48.37 -48.39 13.35
C ARG A 420 49.71 -48.28 14.07
N LYS A 421 50.19 -47.08 14.42
CA LYS A 421 51.39 -46.91 15.28
C LYS A 421 51.09 -47.20 16.76
N ALA A 422 49.92 -46.81 17.27
CA ALA A 422 49.50 -47.12 18.64
C ALA A 422 49.32 -48.63 18.87
N ALA A 423 48.79 -49.37 17.88
CA ALA A 423 48.62 -50.82 17.93
C ALA A 423 49.93 -51.63 17.93
N GLY A 424 51.09 -50.99 17.71
CA GLY A 424 52.41 -51.65 17.73
C GLY A 424 53.07 -51.72 19.12
N ALA A 425 52.44 -51.20 20.17
CA ALA A 425 53.11 -50.92 21.45
C ALA A 425 52.29 -51.29 22.71
N ALA A 426 51.64 -52.47 22.73
CA ALA A 426 51.13 -53.09 23.96
C ALA A 426 50.91 -54.61 23.79
N ALA A 427 51.90 -55.42 24.14
CA ALA A 427 51.79 -56.89 24.14
C ALA A 427 52.34 -57.48 25.46
N VAL A 428 51.46 -57.64 26.46
CA VAL A 428 51.69 -58.42 27.69
C VAL A 428 50.37 -59.13 28.05
N PRO A 429 50.36 -60.46 28.33
CA PRO A 429 49.14 -61.22 28.56
C PRO A 429 48.80 -61.48 30.04
N GLY A 430 47.52 -61.76 30.33
CA GLY A 430 46.99 -62.19 31.63
C GLY A 430 45.72 -61.41 32.02
N ALA A 431 44.70 -61.99 32.66
CA ALA A 431 44.44 -63.38 33.03
C ALA A 431 42.92 -63.68 33.03
N SER A 432 42.52 -64.93 33.30
CA SER A 432 41.15 -65.44 33.09
C SER A 432 40.18 -65.27 34.27
N GLY A 433 38.91 -64.94 33.98
CA GLY A 433 37.75 -65.09 34.85
C GLY A 433 36.46 -64.75 34.08
N ALA A 434 35.70 -65.74 33.58
CA ALA A 434 34.69 -66.54 34.27
C ALA A 434 33.27 -65.94 34.13
N ALA A 435 32.30 -66.75 33.69
CA ALA A 435 30.93 -66.30 33.38
C ALA A 435 29.92 -66.71 34.47
N GLY A 436 28.93 -65.86 34.76
CA GLY A 436 27.91 -66.07 35.80
C GLY A 436 26.59 -65.37 35.47
N ARG A 437 25.46 -65.96 35.91
CA ARG A 437 24.09 -65.60 35.53
C ARG A 437 23.44 -64.50 36.40
N LEU A 438 22.33 -63.96 35.88
CA LEU A 438 21.22 -63.22 36.56
C LEU A 438 20.59 -64.05 37.71
N PRO A 439 19.61 -63.56 38.55
CA PRO A 439 18.72 -62.39 38.41
C PRO A 439 18.35 -61.62 39.74
N TYR A 440 17.22 -60.87 39.73
CA TYR A 440 16.36 -60.48 40.89
C TYR A 440 16.81 -59.26 41.74
N GLU A 441 15.98 -58.30 42.25
CA GLU A 441 14.66 -57.73 41.83
C GLU A 441 14.72 -56.16 41.96
N ALA A 442 13.94 -55.29 42.66
CA ALA A 442 12.70 -55.35 43.47
C ALA A 442 11.97 -53.96 43.62
N GLN A 443 10.69 -53.98 44.04
CA GLN A 443 9.96 -53.00 44.90
C GLN A 443 9.67 -51.51 44.50
N GLN A 444 8.40 -51.30 44.12
CA GLN A 444 7.52 -50.12 44.39
C GLN A 444 6.86 -50.25 45.80
N PRO A 445 6.08 -49.29 46.41
CA PRO A 445 4.86 -48.57 45.92
C PRO A 445 4.81 -47.05 46.34
N THR A 446 3.71 -46.27 46.46
CA THR A 446 2.23 -46.46 46.55
C THR A 446 1.46 -45.17 46.15
N GLN A 447 0.11 -45.21 46.10
CA GLN A 447 -0.82 -44.05 46.14
C GLN A 447 -1.71 -44.08 47.42
N PRO A 448 -2.61 -43.09 47.61
CA PRO A 448 -4.03 -43.44 47.74
C PRO A 448 -5.03 -42.52 46.98
N ARG A 449 -6.29 -42.97 46.86
CA ARG A 449 -7.44 -42.28 46.23
C ARG A 449 -8.77 -42.72 46.94
N PRO A 450 -9.97 -42.39 46.42
CA PRO A 450 -10.95 -41.42 46.95
C PRO A 450 -12.10 -42.07 47.79
N PRO A 451 -13.24 -41.36 47.98
CA PRO A 451 -14.57 -41.99 47.94
C PRO A 451 -15.44 -41.50 46.74
N GLN A 452 -16.68 -41.99 46.63
CA GLN A 452 -17.49 -42.01 45.39
C GLN A 452 -19.02 -41.97 45.68
N GLN A 453 -19.84 -41.75 44.62
CA GLN A 453 -21.32 -41.89 44.56
C GLN A 453 -22.12 -40.75 45.23
N GLY A 454 -23.36 -40.42 44.86
CA GLY A 454 -24.31 -40.81 43.78
C GLY A 454 -25.61 -40.00 44.02
N GLY A 455 -26.43 -39.52 43.08
CA GLY A 455 -27.09 -40.18 41.95
C GLY A 455 -28.60 -39.82 42.00
N GLY A 456 -29.31 -39.80 40.86
CA GLY A 456 -30.75 -39.47 40.79
C GLY A 456 -31.07 -37.97 40.59
N GLY A 457 -32.25 -37.67 40.04
CA GLY A 457 -32.71 -36.30 39.75
C GLY A 457 -34.21 -36.27 39.43
N GLN A 458 -34.77 -35.07 39.18
CA GLN A 458 -36.17 -34.94 38.75
C GLN A 458 -36.45 -33.68 37.92
N GLN A 459 -37.69 -33.62 37.43
CA GLN A 459 -38.24 -32.79 36.35
C GLN A 459 -39.14 -31.68 36.93
N PHE A 460 -39.06 -30.44 36.43
CA PHE A 460 -40.18 -29.48 36.47
C PHE A 460 -40.07 -28.41 35.38
N GLY A 461 -41.23 -27.84 34.98
CA GLY A 461 -41.36 -26.82 33.92
C GLY A 461 -41.44 -25.38 34.43
N PRO A 462 -41.66 -24.39 33.53
CA PRO A 462 -41.57 -22.96 33.83
C PRO A 462 -42.91 -22.32 34.23
N PRO A 463 -42.90 -21.13 34.85
CA PRO A 463 -43.98 -20.17 34.80
C PRO A 463 -43.83 -19.20 33.61
N GLN A 464 -44.96 -18.72 33.09
CA GLN A 464 -45.04 -17.50 32.27
C GLN A 464 -45.32 -16.29 33.19
N GLY A 465 -44.95 -15.09 32.73
CA GLY A 465 -45.20 -13.80 33.38
C GLY A 465 -44.78 -12.65 32.48
#